data_AF-A0A958A263-F1
#
_entry.id   AF-A0A958A263-F1
#
_cell.length_a   1.000
_cell.length_b   1.000
_cell.length_c   1.000
_cell.angle_alpha   90.00
_cell.angle_beta   90.00
_cell.angle_gamma   90.00
#
_symmetry.space_group_name_H-M   'P 1'
#
loop_
_entity.id
_entity.type
_entity.pdbx_description
1 polymer ?
#
loop_
_entity_poly.entity_id
_entity_poly.type
_entity_poly.pdbx_seq_one_letter_code
_entity_poly.pdbx_strand_id
1 'polypeptide(L)'
;IDLTPYVGQEIMIRFEYVADDAVNRPGWTIDDISIPEIGFFDDVEHSADGWQAEGFVRIDNILPQQFIVQLIEVGEAGVDVHRISLDETNYGAFTIEGLGSKIQKAVLIVSGAAPVTTEPASYQYKLVSQ
;
A
#
# COMPACT_ATOMS: atom_id res chain seq x y z
N ILE A 1 13.89 22.90 14.48
CA ILE A 1 14.18 24.19 13.80
C ILE A 1 14.31 25.23 14.90
N ASP A 2 15.29 26.13 14.85
CA ASP A 2 15.41 27.21 15.84
C ASP A 2 14.46 28.36 15.49
N LEU A 3 13.53 28.67 16.39
CA LEU A 3 12.57 29.76 16.24
C LEU A 3 12.95 31.01 17.05
N THR A 4 14.10 31.01 17.73
CA THR A 4 14.60 32.16 18.52
C THR A 4 14.56 33.51 17.79
N PRO A 5 14.88 33.60 16.48
CA PRO A 5 14.80 34.87 15.75
C PRO A 5 13.39 35.47 15.65
N TYR A 6 12.34 34.70 15.93
CA TYR A 6 10.94 35.09 15.82
C TYR A 6 10.27 35.37 17.17
N VAL A 7 11.03 35.36 18.27
CA VAL A 7 10.50 35.65 19.61
C VAL A 7 9.77 37.01 19.61
N GLY A 8 8.55 37.02 20.14
CA GLY A 8 7.71 38.21 20.21
C GLY A 8 6.95 38.55 18.92
N GLN A 9 7.06 37.72 17.89
CA GLN A 9 6.32 37.87 16.62
C GLN A 9 5.27 36.78 16.46
N GLU A 10 4.21 37.11 15.72
CA GLU A 10 3.28 36.12 15.20
C GLU A 10 3.79 35.63 13.84
N ILE A 11 4.00 34.32 13.70
CA ILE A 11 4.53 33.70 12.48
C ILE A 11 3.66 32.51 12.08
N MET A 12 3.68 32.18 10.79
CA MET A 12 3.09 30.97 10.24
C MET A 12 4.19 29.98 9.85
N ILE A 13 4.02 28.71 10.24
CA ILE A 13 4.90 27.62 9.83
C ILE A 13 4.21 26.85 8.70
N ARG A 14 4.94 26.57 7.63
CA ARG A 14 4.46 25.81 6.48
C ARG A 14 5.44 24.69 6.13
N PHE A 15 4.89 23.52 5.84
CA PHE A 15 5.62 22.41 5.26
C PHE A 15 5.37 22.34 3.76
N GLU A 16 6.42 22.11 2.97
CA GLU A 16 6.34 22.10 1.52
C GLU A 16 7.11 20.89 0.98
N TYR A 17 6.45 20.09 0.15
CA TYR A 17 7.06 18.98 -0.56
C TYR A 17 7.14 19.31 -2.04
N VAL A 18 8.36 19.35 -2.59
CA VAL A 18 8.59 19.60 -4.01
C VAL A 18 9.40 18.44 -4.57
N ALA A 19 8.84 17.73 -5.55
CA ALA A 19 9.50 16.65 -6.28
C ALA A 19 9.81 17.08 -7.72
N ASP A 20 10.81 16.44 -8.33
CA ASP A 20 11.02 16.56 -9.77
C ASP A 20 10.05 15.66 -10.55
N ASP A 21 10.07 15.76 -11.87
CA ASP A 21 9.21 14.97 -12.76
C ASP A 21 9.89 13.66 -13.23
N ALA A 22 10.99 13.24 -12.59
CA ALA A 22 11.81 12.14 -13.06
C ALA A 22 11.73 10.91 -12.16
N VAL A 23 11.76 11.07 -10.83
CA VAL A 23 11.87 9.95 -9.89
C VAL A 23 10.85 10.07 -8.76
N ASN A 24 9.89 9.17 -8.76
CA ASN A 24 8.91 9.05 -7.67
C ASN A 24 9.39 8.01 -6.66
N ARG A 25 9.60 8.45 -5.42
CA ARG A 25 9.91 7.61 -4.25
C ARG A 25 8.87 7.90 -3.16
N PRO A 26 8.82 7.07 -2.09
CA PRO A 26 8.10 7.46 -0.89
C PRO A 26 8.50 8.88 -0.50
N GLY A 27 7.48 9.73 -0.31
CA GLY A 27 7.67 11.10 0.13
C GLY A 27 8.00 11.15 1.62
N TRP A 28 7.51 12.17 2.29
CA TRP A 28 7.64 12.31 3.74
C TRP A 28 6.27 12.49 4.37
N THR A 29 6.12 11.92 5.55
CA THR A 29 5.00 12.13 6.45
C THR A 29 5.48 13.00 7.61
N ILE A 30 4.56 13.73 8.22
CA ILE A 30 4.83 14.62 9.34
C ILE A 30 3.86 14.22 10.45
N ASP A 31 4.41 14.10 11.65
CA ASP A 31 3.70 13.66 12.84
C ASP A 31 4.36 14.30 14.08
N ASP A 32 3.68 14.29 15.23
CA ASP A 32 4.16 14.77 16.53
C ASP A 32 4.75 16.20 16.49
N ILE A 33 3.99 17.15 15.94
CA ILE A 33 4.45 18.54 15.76
C ILE A 33 4.46 19.24 17.11
N SER A 34 5.64 19.70 17.56
CA SER A 34 5.78 20.33 18.88
C SER A 34 6.54 21.66 18.84
N ILE A 35 6.10 22.60 19.69
CA ILE A 35 6.84 23.81 20.07
C ILE A 35 6.82 23.89 21.61
N PRO A 36 7.78 23.23 22.28
CA PRO A 36 7.78 23.10 23.75
C PRO A 36 7.76 24.43 24.50
N GLU A 37 8.42 25.46 23.97
CA GLU A 37 8.56 26.79 24.59
C GLU A 37 7.22 27.50 24.77
N ILE A 38 6.21 27.15 23.98
CA ILE A 38 4.83 27.66 24.11
C ILE A 38 3.83 26.57 24.48
N GLY A 39 4.30 25.35 24.79
CA GLY A 39 3.45 24.21 25.14
C GLY A 39 2.56 23.71 24.00
N PHE A 40 2.92 23.98 22.74
CA PHE A 40 2.18 23.48 21.59
C PHE A 40 2.59 22.04 21.27
N PHE A 41 1.60 21.17 21.07
CA PHE A 41 1.75 19.81 20.58
C PHE A 41 0.52 19.42 19.77
N ASP A 42 0.73 18.78 18.62
CA ASP A 42 -0.32 18.26 17.75
C ASP A 42 0.16 16.93 17.13
N ASP A 43 -0.57 15.86 17.42
CA ASP A 43 -0.34 14.50 16.90
C ASP A 43 -1.00 14.27 15.55
N VAL A 44 -1.69 15.27 14.98
CA VAL A 44 -2.38 15.24 13.69
C VAL A 44 -3.41 14.12 13.48
N GLU A 45 -3.74 13.37 14.53
CA GLU A 45 -4.72 12.27 14.55
C GLU A 45 -6.16 12.79 14.71
N HIS A 46 -6.30 14.00 15.25
CA HIS A 46 -7.59 14.64 15.51
C HIS A 46 -7.94 15.65 14.39
N SER A 47 -8.85 16.60 14.63
CA SER A 47 -9.40 17.47 13.58
C SER A 47 -8.33 18.36 12.90
N ALA A 48 -8.69 19.21 11.94
CA ALA A 48 -7.72 20.02 11.20
C ALA A 48 -6.85 20.92 12.11
N ASP A 49 -7.30 21.26 13.32
CA ASP A 49 -6.56 21.97 14.38
C ASP A 49 -5.73 23.18 13.91
N GLY A 50 -6.22 23.86 12.85
CA GLY A 50 -5.59 25.04 12.26
C GLY A 50 -4.71 24.77 11.03
N TRP A 51 -4.40 23.51 10.72
CA TRP A 51 -3.68 23.11 9.51
C TRP A 51 -4.54 23.28 8.25
N GLN A 52 -3.93 23.86 7.22
CA GLN A 52 -4.50 23.94 5.87
C GLN A 52 -3.72 22.99 4.96
N ALA A 53 -4.36 21.89 4.58
CA ALA A 53 -3.76 20.87 3.74
C ALA A 53 -3.95 21.21 2.25
N GLU A 54 -2.90 21.75 1.63
CA GLU A 54 -2.86 22.04 0.19
C GLU A 54 -1.98 20.99 -0.52
N GLY A 55 -2.56 19.83 -0.79
CA GLY A 55 -1.90 18.68 -1.43
C GLY A 55 -1.40 17.60 -0.46
N PHE A 56 -1.19 17.92 0.81
CA PHE A 56 -1.04 16.92 1.86
C PHE A 56 -2.38 16.23 2.15
N VAL A 57 -2.32 14.95 2.53
CA VAL A 57 -3.48 14.14 2.91
C VAL A 57 -3.18 13.45 4.22
N ARG A 58 -4.16 13.39 5.12
CA ARG A 58 -4.07 12.60 6.35
C ARG A 58 -4.25 11.13 6.02
N ILE A 59 -3.34 10.30 6.51
CA ILE A 59 -3.35 8.86 6.26
C ILE A 59 -3.10 8.14 7.58
N ASP A 60 -3.75 7.00 7.77
CA ASP A 60 -3.50 6.06 8.87
C ASP A 60 -2.35 5.09 8.53
N ASN A 61 -1.65 5.34 7.42
CA ASN A 61 -0.62 4.47 6.82
C ASN A 61 -1.11 3.04 6.56
N ILE A 62 -2.43 2.83 6.38
CA ILE A 62 -3.01 1.55 6.01
C ILE A 62 -3.35 1.58 4.53
N LEU A 63 -2.58 0.84 3.73
CA LEU A 63 -2.91 0.59 2.33
C LEU A 63 -3.58 -0.80 2.21
N PRO A 64 -4.82 -0.89 1.70
CA PRO A 64 -5.43 -2.18 1.40
C PRO A 64 -4.59 -2.93 0.37
N GLN A 65 -3.98 -4.04 0.78
CA GLN A 65 -3.32 -4.94 -0.16
C GLN A 65 -4.37 -5.76 -0.90
N GLN A 66 -4.42 -5.66 -2.21
CA GLN A 66 -5.24 -6.52 -3.07
C GLN A 66 -4.37 -7.43 -3.92
N PHE A 67 -4.90 -8.60 -4.30
CA PHE A 67 -4.22 -9.52 -5.21
C PHE A 67 -5.05 -9.87 -6.43
N ILE A 68 -4.38 -10.01 -7.56
CA ILE A 68 -4.91 -10.68 -8.74
C ILE A 68 -4.24 -12.05 -8.81
N VAL A 69 -5.05 -13.10 -8.70
CA VAL A 69 -4.55 -14.48 -8.74
C VAL A 69 -5.08 -15.17 -9.99
N GLN A 70 -4.16 -15.72 -10.77
CA GLN A 70 -4.46 -16.45 -11.99
C GLN A 70 -3.79 -17.81 -11.96
N LEU A 71 -4.48 -18.82 -12.47
CA LEU A 71 -3.92 -20.14 -12.69
C LEU A 71 -3.90 -20.43 -14.18
N ILE A 72 -2.73 -20.84 -14.68
CA ILE A 72 -2.58 -21.32 -16.04
C ILE A 72 -2.43 -22.83 -15.98
N GLU A 73 -3.33 -23.55 -16.64
CA GLU A 73 -3.26 -24.99 -16.83
C GLU A 73 -2.75 -25.29 -18.24
N VAL A 74 -1.75 -26.17 -18.33
CA VAL A 74 -1.15 -26.60 -19.59
C VAL A 74 -1.32 -28.11 -19.70
N GLY A 75 -2.10 -28.53 -20.67
CA GLY A 75 -2.35 -29.93 -21.00
C GLY A 75 -2.13 -30.22 -22.48
N GLU A 76 -2.43 -31.45 -22.89
CA GLU A 76 -2.32 -31.85 -24.32
C GLU A 76 -3.30 -31.10 -25.22
N ALA A 77 -4.46 -30.71 -24.68
CA ALA A 77 -5.50 -29.99 -25.41
C ALA A 77 -5.19 -28.50 -25.61
N GLY A 78 -4.19 -27.96 -24.91
CA GLY A 78 -3.82 -26.55 -24.98
C GLY A 78 -3.56 -25.90 -23.63
N VAL A 79 -3.79 -24.60 -23.57
CA VAL A 79 -3.56 -23.74 -22.40
C VAL A 79 -4.87 -23.10 -22.00
N ASP A 80 -5.25 -23.27 -20.73
CA ASP A 80 -6.41 -22.63 -20.11
C ASP A 80 -5.97 -21.67 -19.01
N VAL A 81 -6.65 -20.54 -18.88
CA VAL A 81 -6.35 -19.50 -17.89
C VAL A 81 -7.58 -19.22 -17.04
N HIS A 82 -7.43 -19.43 -15.73
CA HIS A 82 -8.47 -19.20 -14.74
C HIS A 82 -8.12 -18.02 -13.85
N ARG A 83 -9.11 -17.18 -13.53
CA ARG A 83 -8.98 -16.20 -12.46
C ARG A 83 -9.52 -16.83 -11.17
N ILE A 84 -8.72 -16.81 -10.11
CA ILE A 84 -9.15 -17.26 -8.79
C ILE A 84 -9.77 -16.06 -8.08
N SER A 85 -11.06 -16.18 -7.73
CA SER A 85 -11.73 -15.18 -6.90
C SER A 85 -11.20 -15.24 -5.48
N LEU A 86 -10.92 -14.07 -4.90
CA LEU A 86 -10.54 -13.92 -3.51
C LEU A 86 -11.68 -13.22 -2.75
N ASP A 87 -11.78 -13.51 -1.46
CA ASP A 87 -12.69 -12.81 -0.55
C ASP A 87 -12.08 -11.50 -0.01
N GLU A 88 -12.81 -10.81 0.88
CA GLU A 88 -12.41 -9.54 1.50
C GLU A 88 -11.12 -9.66 2.34
N THR A 89 -10.71 -10.87 2.70
CA THR A 89 -9.48 -11.17 3.44
C THR A 89 -8.33 -11.63 2.54
N ASN A 90 -8.49 -11.54 1.21
CA ASN A 90 -7.58 -12.08 0.19
C ASN A 90 -7.42 -13.61 0.23
N TYR A 91 -8.41 -14.34 0.73
CA TYR A 91 -8.40 -15.79 0.71
C TYR A 91 -9.18 -16.34 -0.49
N GLY A 92 -8.65 -17.38 -1.12
CA GLY A 92 -9.31 -18.09 -2.21
C GLY A 92 -8.69 -19.47 -2.45
N ALA A 93 -9.44 -20.33 -3.12
CA ALA A 93 -9.02 -21.68 -3.43
C ALA A 93 -9.46 -22.07 -4.85
N PHE A 94 -8.68 -22.95 -5.47
CA PHE A 94 -8.98 -23.50 -6.80
C PHE A 94 -8.57 -24.97 -6.84
N THR A 95 -9.41 -25.81 -7.45
CA THR A 95 -9.13 -27.24 -7.60
C THR A 95 -8.66 -27.51 -9.01
N ILE A 96 -7.49 -28.14 -9.14
CA ILE A 96 -6.91 -28.52 -10.43
C ILE A 96 -7.26 -29.98 -10.69
N GLU A 97 -8.16 -30.23 -11.64
CA GLU A 97 -8.59 -31.59 -11.95
C GLU A 97 -7.63 -32.28 -12.92
N GLY A 98 -7.11 -33.45 -12.54
CA GLY A 98 -6.28 -34.26 -13.42
C GLY A 98 -4.85 -33.74 -13.61
N LEU A 99 -4.30 -32.99 -12.64
CA LEU A 99 -2.88 -32.67 -12.60
C LEU A 99 -2.03 -33.96 -12.56
N GLY A 100 -1.06 -34.07 -13.47
CA GLY A 100 -0.25 -35.26 -13.68
C GLY A 100 -0.89 -36.30 -14.62
N SER A 101 -2.07 -36.02 -15.17
CA SER A 101 -2.69 -36.83 -16.24
C SER A 101 -3.07 -35.94 -17.42
N LYS A 102 -4.26 -35.34 -17.40
CA LYS A 102 -4.74 -34.41 -18.43
C LYS A 102 -3.98 -33.08 -18.44
N ILE A 103 -3.66 -32.59 -17.24
CA ILE A 103 -2.91 -31.35 -17.04
C ILE A 103 -1.48 -31.74 -16.70
N GLN A 104 -0.54 -31.35 -17.56
CA GLN A 104 0.88 -31.67 -17.41
C GLN A 104 1.58 -30.68 -16.48
N LYS A 105 1.12 -29.42 -16.50
CA LYS A 105 1.71 -28.34 -15.72
C LYS A 105 0.65 -27.33 -15.33
N ALA A 106 0.75 -26.86 -14.09
CA ALA A 106 -0.02 -25.73 -13.60
C ALA A 106 0.95 -24.61 -13.16
N VAL A 107 0.61 -23.36 -13.47
CA VAL A 107 1.38 -22.18 -13.09
C VAL A 107 0.47 -21.23 -12.33
N LEU A 108 0.76 -21.01 -11.05
CA LEU A 108 0.09 -20.01 -10.22
C LEU A 108 0.80 -18.65 -10.38
N ILE A 109 0.05 -17.63 -10.76
CA ILE A 109 0.51 -16.25 -10.85
C ILE A 109 -0.21 -15.46 -9.77
N VAL A 110 0.57 -14.84 -8.88
CA VAL A 110 0.07 -13.97 -7.81
C VAL A 110 0.66 -12.59 -8.02
N SER A 111 -0.20 -11.61 -8.31
CA SER A 111 0.19 -10.22 -8.54
C SER A 111 -0.37 -9.33 -7.45
N GLY A 112 0.50 -8.60 -6.75
CA GLY A 112 0.06 -7.49 -5.90
C GLY A 112 -0.56 -6.40 -6.75
N ALA A 113 -1.72 -5.88 -6.34
CA ALA A 113 -2.50 -4.90 -7.09
C ALA A 113 -2.92 -3.70 -6.23
N ALA A 114 -2.20 -3.46 -5.12
CA ALA A 114 -2.42 -2.29 -4.29
C ALA A 114 -2.01 -1.02 -5.05
N PRO A 115 -2.85 0.03 -5.07
CA PRO A 115 -2.54 1.25 -5.81
C PRO A 115 -1.40 2.02 -5.15
N VAL A 116 -0.55 2.65 -5.98
CA VAL A 116 0.46 3.65 -5.56
C VAL A 116 1.50 3.16 -4.55
N THR A 117 1.73 1.84 -4.44
CA THR A 117 2.82 1.27 -3.64
C THR A 117 3.84 0.52 -4.49
N THR A 118 5.10 0.62 -4.07
CA THR A 118 6.21 -0.20 -4.57
C THR A 118 6.64 -1.26 -3.56
N GLU A 119 5.95 -1.36 -2.43
CA GLU A 119 6.30 -2.29 -1.37
C GLU A 119 6.02 -3.75 -1.78
N PRO A 120 6.88 -4.71 -1.39
CA PRO A 120 6.65 -6.12 -1.68
C PRO A 120 5.36 -6.65 -1.04
N ALA A 121 4.45 -7.16 -1.87
CA ALA A 121 3.23 -7.81 -1.38
C ALA A 121 3.52 -9.24 -0.91
N SER A 122 3.43 -9.47 0.41
CA SER A 122 3.63 -10.80 1.01
C SER A 122 2.39 -11.68 0.83
N TYR A 123 2.58 -12.93 0.41
CA TYR A 123 1.50 -13.90 0.24
C TYR A 123 1.93 -15.29 0.70
N GLN A 124 0.95 -16.16 0.95
CA GLN A 124 1.17 -17.58 1.22
C GLN A 124 0.24 -18.40 0.33
N TYR A 125 0.73 -19.56 -0.11
CA TYR A 125 -0.09 -20.53 -0.81
C TYR A 125 0.20 -21.92 -0.24
N LYS A 126 -0.76 -22.82 -0.37
CA LYS A 126 -0.61 -24.21 0.01
C LYS A 126 -1.17 -25.10 -1.09
N LEU A 127 -0.41 -26.13 -1.43
CA LEU A 127 -0.89 -27.23 -2.25
C LEU A 127 -1.30 -28.39 -1.33
N VAL A 128 -2.49 -28.92 -1.56
CA VAL A 128 -3.04 -30.04 -0.80
C VAL A 128 -3.52 -31.07 -1.82
N SER A 129 -3.02 -32.30 -1.73
CA SER A 129 -3.62 -33.44 -2.43
C SER A 129 -4.88 -33.85 -1.69
N GLN A 130 -6.00 -33.96 -2.40
CA GLN A 130 -7.17 -34.67 -1.89
C GLN A 130 -7.07 -36.15 -2.21
#